data_AF-A0A8S8Z1G3-F1
#
_entry.id   AF-A0A8S8Z1G3-F1
#
_cell.length_a   1.000
_cell.length_b   1.000
_cell.length_c   1.000
_cell.angle_alpha   90.00
_cell.angle_beta   90.00
_cell.angle_gamma   90.00
#
_symmetry.space_group_name_H-M   'P 1'
#
loop_
_entity.id
_entity.type
_entity.pdbx_description
1 polymer ?
#
loop_
_entity_poly.entity_id
_entity_poly.type
_entity_poly.pdbx_seq_one_letter_code
_entity_poly.pdbx_strand_id
1 'polypeptide(L)'
;MDPFYNAGDIMRMLLMFGIFGGCYIAEVLRGGLQAVDSGQKEAALALGLSPFQTKMQVELPNAVRTKAALNRQRLHRAWKDTTLLFIINILDFFKLAKDLQPRTCASW
;
A
#
# COMPACT_ATOMS: atom_id res chain seq x y z
N MET A 1 7.30 -4.76 -36.66
CA MET A 1 6.29 -4.47 -35.63
C MET A 1 6.31 -5.64 -34.65
N ASP A 2 7.39 -5.69 -33.89
CA ASP A 2 7.52 -6.44 -32.67
C ASP A 2 6.41 -6.03 -31.70
N PRO A 3 5.66 -6.96 -31.11
CA PRO A 3 4.55 -6.63 -30.23
C PRO A 3 5.09 -5.86 -29.01
N PHE A 4 4.41 -4.77 -28.65
CA PHE A 4 4.68 -3.85 -27.54
C PHE A 4 4.66 -4.49 -26.12
N TYR A 5 4.85 -5.81 -26.03
CA TYR A 5 4.80 -6.63 -24.84
C TYR A 5 5.91 -7.69 -24.91
N ASN A 6 7.12 -7.32 -24.49
CA ASN A 6 8.22 -8.28 -24.39
C ASN A 6 8.00 -9.11 -23.12
N ALA A 7 7.76 -10.42 -23.25
CA ALA A 7 7.43 -11.28 -22.09
C ALA A 7 8.50 -11.21 -20.97
N GLY A 8 9.77 -10.96 -21.35
CA GLY A 8 10.86 -10.74 -20.40
C GLY A 8 10.69 -9.48 -19.55
N ASP A 9 10.20 -8.37 -20.13
CA ASP A 9 10.02 -7.11 -19.42
C ASP A 9 8.86 -7.19 -18.43
N ILE A 10 7.78 -7.88 -18.78
CA ILE A 10 6.68 -8.10 -17.84
C ILE A 10 7.11 -9.01 -16.70
N MET A 11 7.83 -10.09 -16.97
CA MET A 11 8.33 -10.94 -15.88
C MET A 11 9.26 -10.17 -14.94
N ARG A 12 10.14 -9.31 -15.47
CA ARG A 12 10.99 -8.42 -14.64
C ARG A 12 10.16 -7.47 -13.79
N MET A 13 9.14 -6.84 -14.38
CA MET A 13 8.25 -5.92 -13.68
C MET A 13 7.46 -6.64 -12.58
N LEU A 14 6.93 -7.83 -12.87
CA LEU A 14 6.17 -8.64 -11.91
C LEU A 14 7.05 -9.06 -10.73
N LEU A 15 8.29 -9.45 -11.00
CA LEU A 15 9.23 -9.90 -9.98
C LEU A 15 9.67 -8.73 -9.08
N MET A 16 9.94 -7.57 -9.67
CA MET A 16 10.23 -6.34 -8.90
C MET A 16 9.04 -5.93 -8.04
N PHE A 17 7.82 -5.95 -8.60
CA PHE A 17 6.61 -5.62 -7.86
C PHE A 17 6.33 -6.63 -6.74
N GLY A 18 6.55 -7.92 -6.99
CA GLY A 18 6.39 -8.99 -6.01
C GLY A 18 7.35 -8.85 -4.82
N ILE A 19 8.64 -8.60 -5.08
CA ILE A 19 9.64 -8.39 -4.03
C ILE A 19 9.32 -7.12 -3.23
N PHE A 20 8.98 -6.03 -3.93
CA PHE A 20 8.59 -4.78 -3.28
C PHE A 20 7.36 -4.97 -2.38
N GLY A 21 6.34 -5.69 -2.87
CA GLY A 21 5.18 -6.07 -2.09
C GLY A 21 5.53 -6.92 -0.86
N GLY A 22 6.44 -7.89 -1.02
CA GLY A 22 6.93 -8.73 0.08
C GLY A 22 7.66 -7.92 1.17
N CYS A 23 8.61 -7.07 0.80
CA CYS A 23 9.30 -6.17 1.72
C CYS A 23 8.33 -5.22 2.43
N TYR A 24 7.32 -4.72 1.72
CA TYR A 24 6.29 -3.88 2.31
C TYR A 24 5.50 -4.61 3.42
N ILE A 25 5.07 -5.84 3.17
CA ILE A 25 4.37 -6.64 4.19
C ILE A 25 5.30 -6.94 5.38
N ALA A 26 6.58 -7.20 5.14
CA ALA A 26 7.56 -7.41 6.20
C ALA A 26 7.72 -6.17 7.10
N GLU A 27 7.82 -4.97 6.53
CA GLU A 27 7.90 -3.72 7.29
C GLU A 27 6.61 -3.42 8.07
N VAL A 28 5.45 -3.72 7.49
CA VAL A 28 4.16 -3.60 8.19
C VAL A 28 4.10 -4.55 9.39
N LEU A 29 4.58 -5.78 9.24
CA LEU A 29 4.63 -6.76 10.33
C LEU A 29 5.65 -6.33 11.41
N ARG A 30 6.81 -5.80 11.01
CA ARG A 30 7.82 -5.24 11.93
C ARG A 30 7.26 -4.08 12.75
N GLY A 31 6.61 -3.12 12.09
CA GLY A 31 5.88 -2.04 12.76
C GLY A 31 4.66 -2.53 13.55
N GLY A 32 4.20 -3.75 13.29
CA GLY A 32 3.20 -4.46 14.07
C GLY A 32 3.69 -4.92 15.40
N LEU A 33 4.79 -5.65 15.37
CA LEU A 33 5.42 -6.20 16.55
C LEU A 33 5.93 -5.09 17.49
N GLN A 34 6.40 -3.97 16.93
CA GLN A 34 6.82 -2.80 17.71
C GLN A 34 5.66 -2.04 18.37
N ALA A 35 4.43 -2.22 17.89
CA ALA A 35 3.24 -1.56 18.46
C ALA A 35 2.57 -2.39 19.55
N VAL A 36 3.07 -3.60 19.85
CA VAL A 36 2.55 -4.45 20.93
C VAL A 36 2.99 -3.88 22.27
N ASP A 37 2.01 -3.69 23.16
CA ASP A 37 2.20 -3.13 24.50
C ASP A 37 3.12 -3.99 25.39
N SER A 38 3.97 -3.34 26.19
CA SER A 38 4.89 -4.02 27.10
C SER A 38 4.19 -4.82 28.20
N GLY A 39 2.94 -4.48 28.55
CA GLY A 39 2.15 -5.21 29.53
C GLY A 39 1.86 -6.66 29.13
N GLN A 40 1.80 -6.98 27.84
CA GLN A 40 1.62 -8.37 27.39
C GLN A 40 2.87 -9.24 27.64
N LYS A 41 4.06 -8.64 27.64
CA LYS A 41 5.31 -9.34 27.98
C LYS A 41 5.37 -9.63 29.47
N GLU A 42 5.00 -8.66 30.29
CA GLU A 42 4.96 -8.81 31.75
C GLU A 42 3.91 -9.84 32.19
N ALA A 43 2.73 -9.86 31.55
CA ALA A 43 1.70 -10.87 31.78
C ALA A 43 2.18 -12.29 31.39
N ALA A 44 2.89 -12.43 30.27
CA ALA A 44 3.42 -13.72 29.84
C ALA A 44 4.55 -14.23 30.75
N LEU A 45 5.38 -13.33 31.29
CA LEU A 45 6.36 -13.66 32.32
C LEU A 45 5.69 -14.09 33.64
N ALA A 46 4.61 -13.43 34.04
CA ALA A 46 3.81 -13.84 35.21
C ALA A 46 3.16 -15.22 35.04
N LEU A 47 2.86 -15.61 33.80
CA LEU A 47 2.38 -16.95 33.43
C LEU A 47 3.49 -18.00 33.29
N GLY A 48 4.76 -17.62 33.48
CA GLY A 48 5.91 -18.54 33.38
C GLY A 48 6.27 -18.97 31.95
N LEU A 49 5.82 -18.25 30.93
CA LEU A 49 6.10 -18.56 29.53
C LEU A 49 7.55 -18.20 29.16
N SER A 50 8.21 -19.06 28.38
CA SER A 50 9.53 -18.74 27.84
C SER A 50 9.45 -17.56 26.85
N PRO A 51 10.52 -16.75 26.69
CA PRO A 51 10.52 -15.60 25.78
C PRO A 51 10.13 -15.94 24.34
N PHE A 52 10.46 -17.17 23.91
CA PHE A 52 10.12 -17.68 22.59
C PHE A 52 8.63 -18.04 22.47
N GLN A 53 8.05 -18.68 23.49
CA GLN A 53 6.62 -18.97 23.54
C GLN A 53 5.79 -17.68 23.61
N THR A 54 6.21 -16.70 24.41
CA THR A 54 5.57 -15.38 24.51
C THR A 54 5.50 -14.69 23.14
N LYS A 55 6.63 -14.66 22.41
CA LYS A 55 6.68 -14.06 21.09
C LYS A 55 5.78 -14.76 20.08
N MET A 56 5.81 -16.10 20.06
CA MET A 56 5.14 -16.86 19.00
C MET A 56 3.64 -17.06 19.26
N GLN A 57 3.23 -17.19 20.52
CA GLN A 57 1.84 -17.46 20.90
C GLN A 57 1.05 -16.20 21.29
N VAL A 58 1.72 -15.13 21.74
CA VAL A 58 1.05 -13.92 22.24
C VAL A 58 1.32 -12.72 21.33
N GLU A 59 2.59 -12.35 21.15
CA GLU A 59 2.94 -11.12 20.40
C GLU A 59 2.64 -11.25 18.90
N LEU A 60 3.01 -12.37 18.26
CA LEU A 60 2.83 -12.58 16.82
C LEU A 60 1.36 -12.55 16.36
N PRO A 61 0.44 -13.37 16.93
CA PRO A 61 -0.94 -13.38 16.46
C PRO A 61 -1.66 -12.06 16.75
N ASN A 62 -1.33 -11.38 17.84
CA ASN A 62 -1.91 -10.09 18.18
C ASN A 62 -1.41 -8.97 17.24
N ALA A 63 -0.10 -8.96 16.94
CA ALA A 63 0.49 -8.05 15.97
C ALA A 63 -0.13 -8.24 14.57
N VAL A 64 -0.28 -9.49 14.11
CA VAL A 64 -0.91 -9.79 12.82
C VAL A 64 -2.36 -9.32 12.78
N ARG A 65 -3.16 -9.57 13.82
CA ARG A 65 -4.58 -9.17 13.87
C ARG A 65 -4.74 -7.65 13.84
N THR A 66 -3.90 -6.94 14.59
CA THR A 66 -3.91 -5.47 14.65
C THR A 66 -3.45 -4.85 13.33
N LYS A 67 -2.38 -5.38 12.73
CA LYS A 67 -1.85 -4.85 11.46
C LYS A 67 -2.71 -5.21 10.26
N ALA A 68 -3.39 -6.35 10.26
CA ALA A 68 -4.37 -6.69 9.23
C ALA A 68 -5.51 -5.65 9.16
N ALA A 69 -5.86 -5.04 10.30
CA ALA A 69 -6.80 -3.92 10.33
C ALA A 69 -6.19 -2.63 9.76
N LEU A 70 -4.91 -2.34 10.04
CA LEU A 70 -4.22 -1.17 9.49
C LEU A 70 -3.98 -1.26 7.98
N ASN A 71 -3.74 -2.45 7.42
CA ASN A 71 -3.52 -2.59 5.98
C ASN A 71 -4.79 -2.23 5.17
N ARG A 72 -5.98 -2.45 5.74
CA ARG A 72 -7.24 -2.00 5.11
C ARG A 72 -7.30 -0.48 4.95
N GLN A 73 -6.72 0.29 5.87
CA GLN A 73 -6.71 1.76 5.76
C GLN A 73 -5.90 2.26 4.56
N ARG A 74 -4.80 1.60 4.20
CA ARG A 74 -3.99 1.92 3.01
C ARG A 74 -4.78 1.70 1.73
N LEU A 75 -5.54 0.61 1.65
CA LEU A 75 -6.42 0.33 0.51
C LEU A 75 -7.47 1.44 0.35
N HIS A 76 -8.17 1.80 1.43
CA HIS A 76 -9.16 2.89 1.36
C HIS A 76 -8.56 4.24 0.96
N ARG A 77 -7.31 4.54 1.39
CA ARG A 77 -6.60 5.75 0.94
C ARG A 77 -6.31 5.72 -0.56
N ALA A 78 -5.76 4.62 -1.06
CA ALA A 78 -5.48 4.47 -2.49
C ALA A 78 -6.72 4.64 -3.36
N TRP A 79 -7.88 4.14 -2.90
CA TRP A 79 -9.15 4.30 -3.62
C TRP A 79 -9.66 5.74 -3.65
N LYS A 80 -9.43 6.49 -2.58
CA LYS A 80 -9.75 7.93 -2.54
C LYS A 80 -8.83 8.73 -3.44
N ASP A 81 -7.53 8.41 -3.43
CA ASP A 81 -6.53 9.09 -4.22
C ASP A 81 -6.73 8.83 -5.74
N THR A 82 -7.15 7.63 -6.16
CA THR A 82 -7.46 7.33 -7.56
C THR A 82 -8.70 8.08 -8.06
N THR A 83 -9.74 8.17 -7.24
CA THR A 83 -10.94 8.95 -7.57
C THR A 83 -10.61 10.45 -7.70
N LEU A 84 -9.76 10.97 -6.82
CA LEU A 84 -9.29 12.35 -6.87
C LEU A 84 -8.49 12.62 -8.14
N LEU A 85 -7.53 11.75 -8.49
CA LEU A 85 -6.73 11.87 -9.71
C LEU A 85 -7.59 11.84 -10.98
N PHE A 86 -8.63 10.99 -11.01
CA PHE A 86 -9.57 10.94 -12.13
C PHE A 86 -10.33 12.26 -12.32
N ILE A 87 -10.81 12.86 -11.22
CA ILE A 87 -11.48 14.17 -11.25
C ILE A 87 -10.53 15.26 -11.76
N ILE A 88 -9.29 15.30 -11.26
CA ILE A 88 -8.28 16.26 -11.71
C ILE A 88 -8.01 16.11 -13.21
N ASN A 89 -7.87 14.88 -13.70
CA ASN A 89 -7.59 14.61 -15.11
C ASN A 89 -8.72 15.13 -16.04
N ILE A 90 -9.98 14.93 -15.65
CA ILE A 90 -11.14 15.47 -16.38
C ILE A 90 -11.12 17.00 -16.38
N LEU A 91 -10.85 17.63 -15.23
CA LEU A 91 -10.79 19.09 -15.12
C LEU A 91 -9.69 19.66 -16.01
N ASP A 92 -8.53 19.03 -16.07
CA ASP A 92 -7.42 19.45 -16.93
C ASP A 92 -7.73 19.26 -18.42
N PHE A 93 -8.42 18.19 -18.79
CA PHE A 93 -8.94 18.01 -20.15
C PHE A 93 -9.90 19.14 -20.56
N PHE A 94 -10.83 19.51 -19.67
CA PHE A 94 -11.76 20.62 -19.94
C PHE A 94 -11.05 21.98 -20.02
N LYS A 95 -9.99 22.20 -19.22
CA LYS A 95 -9.16 23.41 -19.34
C LYS A 95 -8.47 23.47 -20.70
N LEU A 96 -7.87 22.38 -21.15
CA LEU A 96 -7.24 22.29 -22.49
C LEU A 96 -8.27 22.54 -23.60
N ALA A 97 -9.46 21.95 -23.50
CA ALA A 97 -10.54 22.15 -24.47
C ALA A 97 -11.00 23.63 -24.55
N LYS A 98 -11.11 24.31 -23.40
CA LYS A 98 -11.44 25.75 -23.34
C LYS A 98 -10.31 26.61 -23.89
N ASP A 99 -9.05 26.25 -23.69
CA ASP A 99 -7.90 27.00 -24.19
C ASP A 99 -7.70 26.85 -25.70
N LEU A 100 -8.18 25.74 -26.28
CA LEU A 100 -8.25 25.52 -27.73
C LEU A 100 -9.35 26.34 -28.43
N GLN A 101 -10.45 26.66 -27.74
CA GLN A 101 -11.60 27.37 -28.31
C GLN A 101 -11.33 28.84 -28.76
N PRO A 102 -10.52 29.67 -28.06
CA PRO A 102 -10.27 31.06 -28.48
C PRO A 102 -9.24 31.20 -29.62
N ARG A 103 -8.46 30.16 -29.94
CA ARG A 103 -7.40 30.25 -30.97
C ARG A 103 -7.92 30.01 -32.39
N THR A 104 -9.04 29.32 -32.57
CA THR A 104 -9.61 28.95 -33.89
C THR A 104 -10.69 29.92 -34.39
N CYS A 105 -11.30 30.74 -33.53
CA CYS A 105 -12.32 31.72 -33.93
C CYS A 105 -11.76 33.11 -34.29
N ALA A 106 -10.45 33.33 -34.19
CA ALA A 106 -9.82 34.62 -34.48
C ALA A 106 -9.04 34.67 -35.81
N SER A 107 -9.16 33.63 -36.66
CA SER A 107 -8.46 33.54 -37.95
C SER A 107 -9.38 33.60 -39.18
N TRP A 108 -10.59 34.15 -39.03
CA TRP A 108 -11.48 34.53 -40.14
C TRP A 108 -12.05 35.93 -39.87
#